data_AF-A0A959T4J6-F1
#
_entry.id   AF-A0A959T4J6-F1
#
_cell.length_a   1.000
_cell.length_b   1.000
_cell.length_c   1.000
_cell.angle_alpha   90.00
_cell.angle_beta   90.00
_cell.angle_gamma   90.00
#
_symmetry.space_group_name_H-M   'P 1'
#
loop_
_entity.id
_entity.type
_entity.pdbx_description
1 polymer ?
#
loop_
_entity_poly.entity_id
_entity_poly.type
_entity_poly.pdbx_seq_one_letter_code
_entity_poly.pdbx_strand_id
1 'polypeptide(L)'
;MKAPILFVLTLLPGTALVAQCTSTVPANATVITSSTAGTVHGNQQVFWVCPEAFQQVFTGSNNRYFIEAGAWVTVNGNANDVYYKGTIPLGIFGSSNYIIATAASAISDQGSGNTVNACGAGAVVFNYGSAPANGCAIVGIEEELLSALQLSFDPVQEVLTLNAPNVHVERIRVVDMSGREVAQFNRVDTPLALRNVVPGAYVVELDTDLGTTVRRFVK
;
A
#
# COMPACT_ATOMS: atom_id res chain seq x y z
N MET A 1 37.07 -1.07 -58.93
CA MET A 1 36.49 0.12 -58.26
C MET A 1 35.64 -0.39 -57.11
N LYS A 2 36.06 -0.14 -55.85
CA LYS A 2 35.36 -0.59 -54.63
C LYS A 2 34.55 0.58 -54.07
N ALA A 3 33.23 0.42 -53.99
CA ALA A 3 32.33 1.40 -53.40
C ALA A 3 32.32 1.26 -51.86
N PRO A 4 32.30 2.35 -51.08
CA PRO A 4 32.16 2.27 -49.63
C PRO A 4 30.69 2.11 -49.25
N ILE A 5 30.41 1.10 -48.42
CA ILE A 5 29.10 0.89 -47.79
C ILE A 5 29.05 1.79 -46.56
N LEU A 6 28.17 2.78 -46.58
CA LEU A 6 27.91 3.68 -45.46
C LEU A 6 26.92 3.01 -44.51
N PHE A 7 27.39 2.57 -43.34
CA PHE A 7 26.55 1.99 -42.30
C PHE A 7 26.01 3.12 -41.41
N VAL A 8 24.74 3.48 -41.59
CA VAL A 8 24.06 4.46 -40.74
C VAL A 8 23.55 3.73 -39.50
N LEU A 9 24.24 3.93 -38.37
CA LEU A 9 23.82 3.43 -37.06
C LEU A 9 22.78 4.38 -36.47
N THR A 10 21.50 4.07 -36.63
CA THR A 10 20.42 4.80 -35.96
C THR A 10 20.32 4.37 -34.50
N LEU A 11 20.75 5.22 -33.58
CA LEU A 11 20.44 5.10 -32.16
C LEU A 11 18.94 5.39 -31.96
N LEU A 12 18.17 4.35 -31.63
CA LEU A 12 16.80 4.49 -31.13
C LEU A 12 16.84 4.92 -29.66
N PRO A 13 16.23 6.06 -29.27
CA PRO A 13 16.08 6.41 -27.87
C PRO A 13 15.09 5.47 -27.20
N GLY A 14 15.53 4.78 -26.15
CA GLY A 14 14.71 3.89 -25.34
C GLY A 14 13.76 4.67 -24.43
N THR A 15 12.49 4.81 -24.83
CA THR A 15 11.43 5.45 -24.04
C THR A 15 10.32 4.47 -23.62
N ALA A 16 10.64 3.19 -23.38
CA ALA A 16 9.64 2.15 -23.13
C ALA A 16 9.40 1.77 -21.65
N LEU A 17 10.08 2.39 -20.68
CA LEU A 17 10.05 1.93 -19.28
C LEU A 17 8.83 2.41 -18.47
N VAL A 18 8.03 3.37 -18.96
CA VAL A 18 6.96 4.00 -18.14
C VAL A 18 5.60 3.30 -18.25
N ALA A 19 5.36 2.52 -19.30
CA ALA A 19 4.05 1.93 -19.57
C ALA A 19 3.63 0.85 -18.56
N GLN A 20 4.58 0.18 -17.91
CA GLN A 20 4.29 -0.95 -17.02
C GLN A 20 3.84 -0.52 -15.61
N CYS A 21 4.03 0.74 -15.25
CA CYS A 21 3.73 1.25 -13.91
C CYS A 21 2.35 1.90 -13.82
N THR A 22 1.66 2.07 -14.95
CA THR A 22 0.29 2.59 -14.99
C THR A 22 -0.67 1.45 -15.32
N SER A 23 -1.74 1.33 -14.55
CA SER A 23 -2.79 0.33 -14.80
C SER A 23 -4.17 0.91 -14.56
N THR A 24 -5.20 0.36 -15.21
CA THR A 24 -6.58 0.84 -15.06
C THR A 24 -7.36 -0.14 -14.20
N VAL A 25 -8.01 0.35 -13.14
CA VAL A 25 -8.91 -0.47 -12.31
C VAL A 25 -10.21 -0.69 -13.10
N PRO A 26 -10.54 -1.94 -13.45
CA PRO A 26 -11.70 -2.21 -14.29
C PRO A 26 -13.00 -2.21 -13.47
N ALA A 27 -14.13 -1.97 -14.14
CA ALA A 27 -15.45 -1.85 -13.50
C ALA A 27 -15.93 -3.14 -12.82
N ASN A 28 -15.36 -4.29 -13.20
CA ASN A 28 -15.67 -5.59 -12.62
C ASN A 28 -14.76 -5.99 -11.45
N ALA A 29 -13.90 -5.09 -10.97
CA ALA A 29 -13.06 -5.37 -9.81
C ALA A 29 -13.94 -5.53 -8.55
N THR A 30 -13.70 -6.61 -7.80
CA THR A 30 -14.28 -6.79 -6.47
C THR A 30 -13.55 -5.88 -5.49
N VAL A 31 -14.29 -4.97 -4.85
CA VAL A 31 -13.73 -4.02 -3.88
C VAL A 31 -13.52 -4.72 -2.53
N ILE A 32 -12.32 -4.60 -1.98
CA ILE A 32 -11.93 -5.19 -0.69
C ILE A 32 -11.62 -4.05 0.28
N THR A 33 -12.39 -3.97 1.36
CA THR A 33 -12.31 -2.92 2.38
C THR A 33 -12.00 -3.53 3.76
N SER A 34 -11.95 -2.69 4.80
CA SER A 34 -11.81 -3.13 6.19
C SER A 34 -12.95 -4.03 6.69
N SER A 35 -14.14 -3.95 6.06
CA SER A 35 -15.27 -4.81 6.42
C SER A 35 -15.18 -6.21 5.82
N THR A 36 -14.32 -6.42 4.83
CA THR A 36 -13.96 -7.77 4.39
C THR A 36 -13.00 -8.31 5.43
N ALA A 37 -13.30 -9.44 6.07
CA ALA A 37 -12.44 -10.05 7.08
C ALA A 37 -11.99 -11.45 6.64
N GLY A 38 -10.69 -11.74 6.80
CA GLY A 38 -10.14 -13.08 6.68
C GLY A 38 -9.60 -13.44 5.30
N THR A 39 -9.93 -14.64 4.83
CA THR A 39 -9.39 -15.20 3.59
C THR A 39 -10.33 -14.91 2.42
N VAL A 40 -9.79 -14.26 1.39
CA VAL A 40 -10.51 -13.99 0.14
C VAL A 40 -10.03 -14.98 -0.91
N HIS A 41 -10.95 -15.79 -1.44
CA HIS A 41 -10.65 -16.79 -2.45
C HIS A 41 -10.99 -16.27 -3.85
N GLY A 42 -10.10 -16.46 -4.82
CA GLY A 42 -10.35 -16.11 -6.21
C GLY A 42 -9.66 -17.05 -7.21
N ASN A 43 -10.28 -17.26 -8.36
CA ASN A 43 -9.63 -17.84 -9.53
C ASN A 43 -10.08 -17.05 -10.76
N GLN A 44 -9.11 -16.48 -11.49
CA GLN A 44 -9.40 -15.56 -12.61
C GLN A 44 -10.27 -14.36 -12.21
N GLN A 45 -10.09 -13.87 -10.97
CA GLN A 45 -10.82 -12.72 -10.43
C GLN A 45 -9.97 -11.45 -10.48
N VAL A 46 -10.66 -10.30 -10.42
CA VAL A 46 -10.02 -9.00 -10.27
C VAL A 46 -10.42 -8.39 -8.94
N PHE A 47 -9.45 -7.94 -8.17
CA PHE A 47 -9.64 -7.34 -6.86
C PHE A 47 -9.06 -5.93 -6.83
N TRP A 48 -9.80 -5.00 -6.23
CA TRP A 48 -9.31 -3.67 -5.89
C TRP A 48 -9.33 -3.52 -4.38
N VAL A 49 -8.14 -3.42 -3.79
CA VAL A 49 -7.91 -3.49 -2.35
C VAL A 49 -7.66 -2.10 -1.82
N CYS A 50 -8.55 -1.64 -0.95
CA CYS A 50 -8.57 -0.28 -0.44
C CYS A 50 -7.53 -0.05 0.67
N PRO A 51 -7.12 1.21 0.92
CA PRO A 51 -6.11 1.56 1.93
C PRO A 51 -6.39 0.99 3.32
N GLU A 52 -7.66 0.91 3.70
CA GLU A 52 -8.12 0.44 5.00
C GLU A 52 -8.22 -1.09 5.12
N ALA A 53 -7.97 -1.84 4.03
CA ALA A 53 -8.00 -3.30 4.09
C ALA A 53 -6.85 -3.84 4.95
N PHE A 54 -7.20 -4.57 6.01
CA PHE A 54 -6.26 -5.02 7.05
C PHE A 54 -6.33 -6.54 7.23
N GLN A 55 -5.16 -7.18 7.33
CA GLN A 55 -4.98 -8.61 7.58
C GLN A 55 -5.73 -9.55 6.61
N GLN A 56 -5.99 -9.10 5.37
CA GLN A 56 -6.60 -9.99 4.38
C GLN A 56 -5.57 -10.96 3.81
N VAL A 57 -5.99 -12.22 3.66
CA VAL A 57 -5.20 -13.24 2.96
C VAL A 57 -5.92 -13.60 1.66
N PHE A 58 -5.37 -13.17 0.54
CA PHE A 58 -5.86 -13.55 -0.78
C PHE A 58 -5.33 -14.93 -1.15
N THR A 59 -6.18 -15.80 -1.67
CA THR A 59 -5.78 -17.13 -2.13
C THR A 59 -6.33 -17.48 -3.50
N GLY A 60 -5.64 -18.40 -4.17
CA GLY A 60 -6.00 -18.92 -5.48
C GLY A 60 -5.08 -18.43 -6.60
N SER A 61 -5.54 -18.51 -7.85
CA SER A 61 -4.63 -18.40 -8.99
C SER A 61 -5.18 -17.54 -10.12
N ASN A 62 -4.27 -16.99 -10.94
CA ASN A 62 -4.62 -16.18 -12.11
C ASN A 62 -5.48 -14.95 -11.77
N ASN A 63 -5.38 -14.45 -10.54
CA ASN A 63 -6.10 -13.24 -10.14
C ASN A 63 -5.29 -12.00 -10.49
N ARG A 64 -5.97 -10.86 -10.58
CA ARG A 64 -5.36 -9.55 -10.70
C ARG A 64 -5.70 -8.69 -9.50
N TYR A 65 -4.69 -8.18 -8.81
CA TYR A 65 -4.84 -7.36 -7.62
C TYR A 65 -4.38 -5.92 -7.87
N PHE A 66 -5.22 -4.96 -7.56
CA PHE A 66 -4.90 -3.53 -7.51
C PHE A 66 -4.90 -3.10 -6.05
N ILE A 67 -3.72 -2.99 -5.45
CA ILE A 67 -3.58 -2.77 -4.01
C ILE A 67 -3.12 -1.34 -3.77
N GLU A 68 -4.00 -0.54 -3.17
CA GLU A 68 -3.73 0.84 -2.79
C GLU A 68 -2.66 0.93 -1.69
N ALA A 69 -2.07 2.11 -1.55
CA ALA A 69 -1.18 2.40 -0.43
C ALA A 69 -1.97 2.36 0.89
N GLY A 70 -1.32 1.88 1.95
CA GLY A 70 -1.94 1.70 3.28
C GLY A 70 -2.49 0.30 3.53
N ALA A 71 -2.89 -0.44 2.48
CA ALA A 71 -3.42 -1.79 2.64
C ALA A 71 -2.37 -2.75 3.24
N TRP A 72 -2.77 -3.53 4.25
CA TRP A 72 -1.94 -4.58 4.83
C TRP A 72 -2.54 -5.95 4.55
N VAL A 73 -2.04 -6.59 3.50
CA VAL A 73 -2.58 -7.84 2.98
C VAL A 73 -1.48 -8.83 2.62
N THR A 74 -1.88 -10.08 2.40
CA THR A 74 -1.01 -11.16 1.94
C THR A 74 -1.61 -11.79 0.69
N VAL A 75 -0.81 -12.01 -0.35
CA VAL A 75 -1.22 -12.78 -1.53
C VAL A 75 -0.59 -14.16 -1.43
N ASN A 76 -1.41 -15.18 -1.23
CA ASN A 76 -1.03 -16.59 -1.14
C ASN A 76 -1.62 -17.40 -2.31
N GLY A 77 -0.92 -17.38 -3.44
CA GLY A 77 -1.46 -17.90 -4.68
C GLY A 77 -0.46 -17.99 -5.82
N ASN A 78 -0.89 -18.56 -6.94
CA ASN A 78 -0.02 -18.80 -8.08
C ASN A 78 -0.44 -18.00 -9.32
N ALA A 79 0.54 -17.60 -10.13
CA ALA A 79 0.32 -16.95 -11.42
C ALA A 79 -0.58 -15.70 -11.34
N ASN A 80 -0.48 -14.91 -10.27
CA ASN A 80 -1.27 -13.69 -10.12
C ASN A 80 -0.53 -12.46 -10.67
N ASP A 81 -1.30 -11.50 -11.18
CA ASP A 81 -0.83 -10.15 -11.49
C ASP A 81 -1.08 -9.25 -10.26
N VAL A 82 -0.03 -8.65 -9.71
CA VAL A 82 -0.13 -7.79 -8.51
C VAL A 82 0.38 -6.40 -8.84
N TYR A 83 -0.47 -5.38 -8.69
CA TYR A 83 -0.09 -3.98 -8.77
C TYR A 83 -0.17 -3.38 -7.36
N TYR A 84 0.96 -2.91 -6.81
CA TYR A 84 1.05 -2.46 -5.43
C TYR A 84 1.62 -1.04 -5.32
N LYS A 85 0.78 -0.11 -4.83
CA LYS A 85 1.16 1.30 -4.62
C LYS A 85 1.86 1.54 -3.28
N GLY A 86 1.67 0.66 -2.29
CA GLY A 86 2.11 0.91 -0.93
C GLY A 86 3.60 0.73 -0.66
N THR A 87 3.99 1.12 0.55
CA THR A 87 5.35 1.00 1.11
C THR A 87 5.41 0.02 2.29
N ILE A 88 4.26 -0.48 2.74
CA ILE A 88 4.15 -1.49 3.79
C ILE A 88 4.56 -2.84 3.20
N PRO A 89 5.23 -3.73 3.96
CA PRO A 89 5.57 -5.05 3.43
C PRO A 89 4.31 -5.83 3.00
N LEU A 90 4.23 -6.12 1.70
CA LEU A 90 3.25 -7.03 1.09
C LEU A 90 3.83 -8.44 1.09
N GLY A 91 3.16 -9.37 1.79
CA GLY A 91 3.54 -10.77 1.79
C GLY A 91 3.12 -11.46 0.50
N ILE A 92 4.06 -12.08 -0.22
CA ILE A 92 3.78 -12.90 -1.40
C ILE A 92 4.19 -14.35 -1.10
N PHE A 93 3.20 -15.23 -1.07
CA PHE A 93 3.35 -16.67 -0.88
C PHE A 93 2.76 -17.37 -2.11
N GLY A 94 3.41 -18.44 -2.59
CA GLY A 94 3.05 -19.10 -3.85
C GLY A 94 3.99 -18.71 -5.00
N SER A 95 3.62 -19.10 -6.22
CA SER A 95 4.60 -19.20 -7.31
C SER A 95 4.19 -18.47 -8.59
N SER A 96 5.19 -18.06 -9.38
CA SER A 96 5.01 -17.46 -10.71
C SER A 96 4.13 -16.20 -10.74
N ASN A 97 4.07 -15.45 -9.64
CA ASN A 97 3.37 -14.18 -9.59
C ASN A 97 4.18 -13.09 -10.29
N TYR A 98 3.48 -12.18 -10.98
CA TYR A 98 4.06 -11.00 -11.59
C TYR A 98 3.66 -9.76 -10.79
N ILE A 99 4.64 -9.12 -10.16
CA ILE A 99 4.43 -8.01 -9.23
C ILE A 99 5.01 -6.73 -9.82
N ILE A 100 4.17 -5.70 -9.92
CA ILE A 100 4.54 -4.31 -10.19
C ILE A 100 4.36 -3.55 -8.88
N ALA A 101 5.45 -2.98 -8.36
CA ALA A 101 5.44 -2.34 -7.05
C ALA A 101 6.14 -0.98 -7.07
N THR A 102 5.73 -0.09 -6.18
CA THR A 102 6.42 1.19 -5.93
C THR A 102 7.90 0.96 -5.59
N ALA A 103 8.20 -0.02 -4.73
CA ALA A 103 9.57 -0.40 -4.40
C ALA A 103 9.67 -1.92 -4.21
N ALA A 104 10.77 -2.53 -4.69
CA ALA A 104 11.03 -3.96 -4.47
C ALA A 104 11.17 -4.29 -2.97
N SER A 105 11.68 -3.36 -2.16
CA SER A 105 11.81 -3.53 -0.71
C SER A 105 10.48 -3.61 0.03
N ALA A 106 9.38 -3.18 -0.59
CA ALA A 106 8.04 -3.30 -0.03
C ALA A 106 7.44 -4.70 -0.26
N ILE A 107 8.13 -5.58 -1.00
CA ILE A 107 7.67 -6.95 -1.28
C ILE A 107 8.45 -7.93 -0.41
N SER A 108 7.73 -8.64 0.45
CA SER A 108 8.25 -9.78 1.21
C SER A 108 7.93 -11.07 0.44
N ASP A 109 8.73 -11.36 -0.56
CA ASP A 109 8.58 -12.55 -1.39
C ASP A 109 9.09 -13.80 -0.65
N GLN A 110 8.17 -14.72 -0.35
CA GLN A 110 8.41 -16.02 0.28
C GLN A 110 8.09 -17.18 -0.67
N GLY A 111 7.88 -16.86 -1.95
CA GLY A 111 7.45 -17.79 -2.98
C GLY A 111 8.57 -18.26 -3.91
N SER A 112 8.19 -18.82 -5.06
CA SER A 112 9.15 -19.30 -6.07
C SER A 112 8.77 -18.86 -7.48
N GLY A 113 9.76 -18.43 -8.27
CA GLY A 113 9.54 -17.99 -9.65
C GLY A 113 8.72 -16.69 -9.77
N ASN A 114 8.53 -15.96 -8.68
CA ASN A 114 7.90 -14.64 -8.70
C ASN A 114 8.83 -13.62 -9.35
N THR A 115 8.26 -12.63 -10.03
CA THR A 115 9.00 -11.53 -10.65
C THR A 115 8.53 -10.21 -10.06
N VAL A 116 9.46 -9.41 -9.53
CA VAL A 116 9.16 -8.08 -8.98
C VAL A 116 9.76 -7.02 -9.88
N ASN A 117 8.91 -6.14 -10.41
CA ASN A 117 9.28 -4.97 -11.18
C ASN A 117 9.01 -3.72 -10.37
N ALA A 118 10.08 -3.01 -10.00
CA ALA A 118 9.99 -1.79 -9.19
C ALA A 118 9.87 -0.55 -10.09
N CYS A 119 8.85 0.27 -9.82
CA CYS A 119 8.56 1.48 -10.58
C CYS A 119 9.23 2.74 -10.02
N GLY A 120 9.63 2.72 -8.74
CA GLY A 120 10.10 3.90 -8.02
C GLY A 120 9.01 4.52 -7.15
N ALA A 121 9.41 5.37 -6.20
CA ALA A 121 8.50 6.03 -5.27
C ALA A 121 7.42 6.82 -6.01
N GLY A 122 6.14 6.56 -5.71
CA GLY A 122 4.99 7.23 -6.33
C GLY A 122 4.72 6.87 -7.80
N ALA A 123 5.47 5.94 -8.39
CA ALA A 123 5.39 5.69 -9.83
C ALA A 123 4.34 4.65 -10.25
N VAL A 124 3.80 3.86 -9.31
CA VAL A 124 2.65 3.00 -9.59
C VAL A 124 1.38 3.85 -9.58
N VAL A 125 0.77 4.01 -10.74
CA VAL A 125 -0.41 4.88 -10.94
C VAL A 125 -1.60 4.04 -11.37
N PHE A 126 -2.72 4.18 -10.65
CA PHE A 126 -3.98 3.57 -11.07
C PHE A 126 -4.89 4.61 -11.72
N ASN A 127 -5.46 4.25 -12.86
CA ASN A 127 -6.52 5.01 -13.51
C ASN A 127 -7.87 4.49 -13.01
N TYR A 128 -8.68 5.39 -12.43
CA TYR A 128 -9.97 5.08 -11.83
C TYR A 128 -11.17 5.38 -12.73
N GLY A 129 -10.95 5.81 -13.98
CA GLY A 129 -12.03 6.22 -14.90
C GLY A 129 -13.07 5.14 -15.19
N SER A 130 -12.74 3.86 -14.94
CA SER A 130 -13.66 2.73 -15.03
C SER A 130 -13.85 1.99 -13.71
N ALA A 131 -13.36 2.51 -12.58
CA ALA A 131 -13.43 1.79 -11.32
C ALA A 131 -14.89 1.62 -10.83
N PRO A 132 -15.18 0.59 -10.01
CA PRO A 132 -16.50 0.41 -9.39
C PRO A 132 -16.96 1.67 -8.62
N ALA A 133 -18.25 2.02 -8.72
CA ALA A 133 -18.79 3.24 -8.12
C ALA A 133 -18.76 3.26 -6.58
N ASN A 134 -18.86 2.10 -5.93
CA ASN A 134 -18.68 1.94 -4.48
C ASN A 134 -17.22 1.59 -4.15
N GLY A 135 -16.30 2.27 -4.85
CA GLY A 135 -14.88 2.00 -4.84
C GLY A 135 -14.18 2.40 -3.55
N CYS A 136 -12.87 2.24 -3.55
CA CYS A 136 -12.04 2.76 -2.47
C CYS A 136 -12.20 4.28 -2.34
N ALA A 137 -12.24 4.79 -1.12
CA ALA A 137 -12.18 6.22 -0.86
C ALA A 137 -10.76 6.71 -1.11
N ILE A 138 -10.44 7.08 -2.35
CA ILE A 138 -9.10 7.51 -2.75
C ILE A 138 -9.05 9.02 -2.76
N VAL A 139 -8.35 9.60 -1.79
CA VAL A 139 -8.17 11.05 -1.70
C VAL A 139 -6.81 11.42 -2.31
N GLY A 140 -6.81 11.65 -3.62
CA GLY A 140 -5.61 11.73 -4.47
C GLY A 140 -4.78 13.02 -4.40
N ILE A 141 -5.11 13.99 -3.54
CA ILE A 141 -4.29 15.19 -3.30
C ILE A 141 -3.77 15.23 -1.85
N GLU A 142 -4.39 14.47 -0.95
CA GLU A 142 -4.08 14.45 0.48
C GLU A 142 -2.96 13.47 0.83
N GLU A 143 -2.64 12.52 -0.05
CA GLU A 143 -1.62 11.49 0.18
C GLU A 143 -0.21 12.07 0.41
N GLU A 144 0.15 13.17 -0.28
CA GLU A 144 1.44 13.85 -0.08
C GLU A 144 1.48 14.61 1.26
N LEU A 145 0.39 15.29 1.64
CA LEU A 145 0.28 16.01 2.91
C LEU A 145 0.23 15.06 4.10
N LEU A 146 -0.47 13.94 3.99
CA LEU A 146 -0.50 12.88 4.99
C LEU A 146 0.82 12.11 5.07
N SER A 147 1.61 12.05 3.98
CA SER A 147 2.95 11.45 4.01
C SER A 147 3.95 12.25 4.86
N ALA A 148 3.78 13.58 4.96
CA ALA A 148 4.60 14.46 5.78
C ALA A 148 4.37 14.26 7.29
N LEU A 149 3.31 13.53 7.67
CA LEU A 149 3.00 13.22 9.04
C LEU A 149 4.02 12.21 9.61
N GLN A 150 4.74 12.64 10.64
CA GLN A 150 5.74 11.86 11.35
C GLN A 150 5.23 11.43 12.72
N LEU A 151 5.42 10.16 13.03
CA LEU A 151 5.08 9.56 14.32
C LEU A 151 6.34 8.97 14.94
N SER A 152 6.66 9.35 16.18
CA SER A 152 7.82 8.83 16.91
C SER A 152 7.46 8.48 18.35
N PHE A 153 7.83 7.28 18.78
CA PHE A 153 7.65 6.83 20.16
C PHE A 153 8.94 6.99 20.95
N ASP A 154 8.85 7.60 22.14
CA ASP A 154 9.94 7.67 23.12
C ASP A 154 9.74 6.58 24.18
N PRO A 155 10.58 5.52 24.20
CA PRO A 155 10.46 4.42 25.16
C PRO A 155 10.88 4.79 26.57
N VAL A 156 11.63 5.88 26.77
CA VAL A 156 12.06 6.34 28.11
C VAL A 156 10.94 7.11 28.78
N GLN A 157 10.26 7.97 28.03
CA GLN A 157 9.15 8.77 28.54
C GLN A 157 7.78 8.08 28.41
N GLU A 158 7.71 6.98 27.65
CA GLU A 158 6.49 6.26 27.28
C GLU A 158 5.45 7.15 26.61
N VAL A 159 5.91 8.00 25.70
CA VAL A 159 5.06 8.95 24.99
C VAL A 159 5.18 8.82 23.48
N LEU A 160 4.06 9.07 22.80
CA LEU A 160 3.99 9.14 21.35
C LEU A 160 3.95 10.61 20.93
N THR A 161 4.92 11.01 20.12
CA THR A 161 4.98 12.34 19.52
C THR A 161 4.51 12.26 18.08
N LEU A 162 3.58 13.15 17.73
CA LEU A 162 3.03 13.29 16.39
C LEU A 162 3.40 14.68 15.87
N ASN A 163 4.07 14.72 14.72
CA ASN A 163 4.33 15.95 14.00
C ASN A 163 3.54 15.91 12.68
N ALA A 164 2.49 16.73 12.60
CA ALA A 164 1.57 16.80 11.47
C ALA A 164 1.52 18.26 10.94
N PRO A 165 2.58 18.71 10.24
CA PRO A 165 2.61 20.09 9.75
C PRO A 165 1.52 20.30 8.69
N ASN A 166 0.74 21.36 8.86
CA ASN A 166 -0.35 21.74 7.93
C ASN A 166 -1.50 20.74 7.80
N VAL A 167 -1.71 19.89 8.81
CA VAL A 167 -2.82 18.93 8.87
C VAL A 167 -3.52 19.03 10.22
N HIS A 168 -4.86 19.11 10.22
CA HIS A 168 -5.64 19.13 11.44
C HIS A 168 -6.04 17.70 11.82
N VAL A 169 -5.43 17.18 12.88
CA VAL A 169 -5.75 15.83 13.37
C VAL A 169 -6.95 15.92 14.32
N GLU A 170 -8.05 15.29 13.93
CA GLU A 170 -9.32 15.29 14.66
C GLU A 170 -9.36 14.19 15.72
N ARG A 171 -8.82 13.00 15.39
CA ARG A 171 -8.85 11.84 16.27
C ARG A 171 -7.64 10.94 16.05
N ILE A 172 -7.15 10.38 17.15
CA ILE A 172 -6.03 9.44 17.18
C ILE A 172 -6.52 8.18 17.88
N ARG A 173 -6.47 7.04 17.19
CA ARG A 173 -6.79 5.72 17.75
C ARG A 173 -5.56 4.85 17.75
N VAL A 174 -5.28 4.20 18.87
CA VAL A 174 -4.20 3.21 19.01
C VAL A 174 -4.84 1.84 19.08
N VAL A 175 -4.44 0.98 18.17
CA VAL A 175 -5.00 -0.35 17.96
C VAL A 175 -3.88 -1.38 18.14
N ASP A 176 -4.13 -2.43 18.92
CA ASP A 176 -3.19 -3.54 19.05
C ASP A 176 -3.20 -4.44 17.80
N MET A 177 -2.23 -5.36 17.70
CA MET A 177 -2.11 -6.25 16.54
C MET A 177 -3.31 -7.22 16.35
N SER A 178 -4.20 -7.31 17.34
CA SER A 178 -5.45 -8.08 17.26
C SER A 178 -6.64 -7.25 16.75
N GLY A 179 -6.43 -5.97 16.44
CA GLY A 179 -7.47 -5.06 15.96
C GLY A 179 -8.29 -4.41 17.10
N ARG A 180 -7.88 -4.57 18.36
CA ARG A 180 -8.58 -3.96 19.50
C ARG A 180 -8.02 -2.58 19.80
N GLU A 181 -8.92 -1.60 19.93
CA GLU A 181 -8.56 -0.25 20.38
C GLU A 181 -8.08 -0.29 21.84
N VAL A 182 -6.87 0.21 22.09
CA VAL A 182 -6.24 0.27 23.40
C VAL A 182 -6.14 1.70 23.94
N ALA A 183 -6.24 2.70 23.07
CA ALA A 183 -6.34 4.11 23.46
C ALA A 183 -7.00 4.94 22.35
N GLN A 184 -7.71 6.00 22.75
CA GLN A 184 -8.27 7.01 21.84
C GLN A 184 -8.02 8.40 22.40
N PHE A 185 -7.66 9.33 21.52
CA PHE A 185 -7.46 10.74 21.84
C PHE A 185 -8.25 11.60 20.85
N ASN A 186 -9.02 12.56 21.36
CA ASN A 186 -9.89 13.42 20.57
C ASN A 186 -9.27 14.82 20.31
N ARG A 187 -7.98 15.03 20.65
CA ARG A 187 -7.22 16.28 20.46
C ARG A 187 -5.72 16.03 20.34
N VAL A 188 -5.04 16.92 19.60
CA VAL A 188 -3.58 16.92 19.31
C VAL A 188 -2.76 17.53 20.46
N ASP A 189 -3.01 17.11 21.70
CA ASP A 189 -2.10 17.45 22.78
C ASP A 189 -0.97 16.42 22.76
N THR A 190 -0.03 16.59 21.82
CA THR A 190 1.22 15.84 21.85
C THR A 190 2.15 16.46 22.89
N PRO A 191 2.87 15.67 23.69
CA PRO A 191 3.03 14.21 23.59
C PRO A 191 1.86 13.42 24.20
N LEU A 192 1.45 12.33 23.53
CA LEU A 192 0.39 11.43 24.00
C LEU A 192 0.97 10.40 24.98
N ALA A 193 0.43 10.36 26.20
CA ALA A 193 0.89 9.41 27.21
C ALA A 193 0.34 7.99 26.96
N LEU A 194 1.23 7.00 26.81
CA LEU A 194 0.88 5.60 26.58
C LEU A 194 1.31 4.68 27.73
N ARG A 195 1.48 5.23 28.94
CA ARG A 195 1.94 4.49 30.13
C ARG A 195 1.07 3.29 30.48
N ASN A 196 -0.24 3.42 30.28
CA ASN A 196 -1.23 2.38 30.60
C ASN A 196 -1.39 1.33 29.48
N VAL A 197 -0.71 1.51 28.35
CA VAL A 197 -0.71 0.54 27.25
C VAL A 197 0.44 -0.46 27.49
N VAL A 198 0.16 -1.75 27.36
CA VAL A 198 1.18 -2.80 27.55
C VAL A 198 2.28 -2.70 26.48
N PRO A 199 3.51 -3.18 26.73
CA PRO A 199 4.53 -3.26 25.68
C PRO A 199 4.08 -4.12 24.50
N GLY A 200 4.40 -3.72 23.27
CA GLY A 200 3.89 -4.39 22.08
C GLY A 200 3.99 -3.58 20.79
N ALA A 201 3.62 -4.20 19.67
CA ALA A 201 3.46 -3.52 18.38
C ALA A 201 2.05 -2.95 18.26
N TYR A 202 1.95 -1.74 17.73
CA TYR A 202 0.70 -1.00 17.65
C TYR A 202 0.56 -0.30 16.31
N VAL A 203 -0.70 -0.13 15.92
CA VAL A 203 -1.13 0.67 14.80
C VAL A 203 -1.80 1.93 15.35
N VAL A 204 -1.49 3.08 14.76
CA VAL A 204 -2.11 4.36 15.06
C VAL A 204 -2.88 4.81 13.84
N GLU A 205 -4.20 4.87 13.98
CA GLU A 205 -5.09 5.48 13.01
C GLU A 205 -5.27 6.95 13.36
N LEU A 206 -5.01 7.82 12.40
CA LEU A 206 -5.09 9.27 12.52
C LEU A 206 -6.18 9.73 11.57
N ASP A 207 -7.31 10.16 12.13
CA ASP A 207 -8.36 10.81 11.35
C ASP A 207 -8.05 12.30 11.35
N THR A 208 -7.95 12.87 10.16
CA THR A 208 -7.60 14.27 9.93
C THR A 208 -8.66 14.94 9.07
N ASP A 209 -8.61 16.27 9.00
CA ASP A 209 -9.39 17.07 8.05
C ASP A 209 -9.10 16.71 6.59
N LEU A 210 -7.96 16.05 6.35
CA LEU A 210 -7.49 15.56 5.06
C LEU A 210 -7.60 14.02 4.94
N GLY A 211 -8.49 13.38 5.70
CA GLY A 211 -8.71 11.93 5.63
C GLY A 211 -7.93 11.12 6.67
N THR A 212 -7.96 9.79 6.52
CA THR A 212 -7.42 8.86 7.52
C THR A 212 -6.06 8.31 7.07
N THR A 213 -5.07 8.34 7.97
CA THR A 213 -3.75 7.75 7.74
C THR A 213 -3.37 6.81 8.88
N VAL A 214 -2.55 5.81 8.55
CA VAL A 214 -2.17 4.74 9.47
C VAL A 214 -0.66 4.71 9.64
N ARG A 215 -0.18 4.58 10.88
CA ARG A 215 1.25 4.50 11.22
C ARG A 215 1.50 3.40 12.24
N ARG A 216 2.68 2.77 12.20
CA ARG A 216 3.08 1.76 13.17
C ARG A 216 4.11 2.31 14.14
N PHE A 217 4.03 1.90 15.39
CA PHE A 217 5.12 2.04 16.35
C PHE A 217 5.24 0.79 17.22
N VAL A 218 6.37 0.66 17.91
CA VAL A 218 6.61 -0.38 18.90
C VAL A 218 6.82 0.32 20.23
N LYS A 219 6.05 -0.09 21.24
CA LYS A 219 6.28 0.29 22.64
C LYS A 219 7.18 -0.73 23.31
#